data_AF-A0A369HB14-F1
#
_entry.id   AF-A0A369HB14-F1
#
_cell.length_a   1.000
_cell.length_b   1.000
_cell.length_c   1.000
_cell.angle_alpha   90.00
_cell.angle_beta   90.00
_cell.angle_gamma   90.00
#
_symmetry.space_group_name_H-M   'P 1'
#
loop_
_entity.id
_entity.type
_entity.pdbx_description
1 polymer ?
#
loop_
_entity_poly.entity_id
_entity_poly.type
_entity_poly.pdbx_seq_one_letter_code
_entity_poly.pdbx_strand_id
1 'polypeptide(L)'
;MFSQKKPYSAITVNIENLTSGSYSVDDFSGIPDLVEVIKLQATGPTEAARAIRKKLKYGNVHRQLRALVILDGLIQNAGSNFQRTFADEPLLERLRVCGTSGLSDPAVRKKATELFREWSQYASTPGLERVARLYRELPKRKVTVTQDKSKVIRETDNPFGDDEEREADEAPKAGPSASTQPLDYDKKKKKKKEKHHRFGSSRKSFSLEAEKETMKSIIAEASIESTNLMNSLQSINRERQRISENRVTVQHFEACKQLRRRILRYIHLVDSEQWLGSLLHANDELVHALMSFEQLDRSVDADSDSDDELAEQAHLYRMNTGSHKSSSSHGGHAAPSHRALDLEGLTLNPPAKPAPPPIPRPPDSTAGPRRPRVEQLKLSEQEDDDDDPFSDNNVVGTPPFEREQPRW
;
A
#
# COMPACT_ATOMS: atom_id res chain seq x y z
N MET A 1 -19.96 -0.33 -0.55
CA MET A 1 -20.13 -0.04 0.87
C MET A 1 -19.15 1.05 1.27
N PHE A 2 -19.61 2.17 1.83
CA PHE A 2 -18.77 3.31 2.16
C PHE A 2 -17.83 2.95 3.32
N SER A 3 -16.52 3.02 3.10
CA SER A 3 -15.52 3.00 4.16
C SER A 3 -15.69 4.27 5.00
N GLN A 4 -16.43 4.18 6.11
CA GLN A 4 -16.51 5.29 7.06
C GLN A 4 -15.12 5.52 7.62
N LYS A 5 -14.49 6.62 7.20
CA LYS A 5 -13.28 7.16 7.85
C LYS A 5 -13.61 7.32 9.34
N LYS A 6 -13.11 6.43 10.20
CA LYS A 6 -13.31 6.58 11.66
C LYS A 6 -12.87 8.01 12.05
N PRO A 7 -13.62 8.71 12.91
CA PRO A 7 -13.36 10.11 13.24
C PRO A 7 -11.93 10.31 13.77
N TYR A 8 -11.33 11.45 13.42
CA TYR A 8 -10.09 11.91 14.04
C TYR A 8 -10.37 12.16 15.52
N SER A 9 -9.88 11.27 16.39
CA SER A 9 -10.05 11.41 17.83
C SER A 9 -8.96 12.29 18.44
N ALA A 10 -9.23 12.84 19.63
CA ALA A 10 -8.24 13.60 20.40
C ALA A 10 -6.94 12.80 20.60
N ILE A 11 -7.02 11.48 20.77
CA ILE A 11 -5.86 10.59 20.87
C ILE A 11 -5.06 10.57 19.56
N THR A 12 -5.74 10.48 18.43
CA THR A 12 -5.10 10.47 17.10
C THR A 12 -4.34 11.79 16.87
N VAL A 13 -4.96 12.93 17.19
CA VAL A 13 -4.35 14.26 17.03
C VAL A 13 -3.14 14.43 17.95
N ASN A 14 -3.24 13.99 19.21
CA ASN A 14 -2.10 14.04 20.14
C ASN A 14 -0.93 13.19 19.63
N ILE A 15 -1.17 11.97 19.15
CA ILE A 15 -0.13 11.11 18.58
C ILE A 15 0.46 11.75 17.31
N GLU A 16 -0.34 12.39 16.47
CA GLU A 16 0.16 13.11 15.29
C GLU A 16 1.07 14.29 15.65
N ASN A 17 0.73 15.02 16.71
CA ASN A 17 1.52 16.13 17.24
C ASN A 17 2.81 15.65 17.91
N LEU A 18 2.74 14.65 18.79
CA LEU A 18 3.89 14.09 19.51
C LEU A 18 4.87 13.35 18.59
N THR A 19 4.41 12.92 17.41
CA THR A 19 5.27 12.36 16.36
C THR A 19 5.79 13.41 15.38
N SER A 20 5.43 14.69 15.52
CA SER A 20 5.94 15.75 14.66
C SER A 20 7.45 15.98 14.87
N GLY A 21 8.07 16.74 13.95
CA GLY A 21 9.48 17.11 14.04
C GLY A 21 9.80 18.10 15.18
N SER A 22 8.78 18.65 15.86
CA SER A 22 8.96 19.55 17.00
C SER A 22 9.47 18.84 18.25
N TYR A 23 9.27 17.52 18.33
CA TYR A 23 9.73 16.68 19.43
C TYR A 23 10.97 15.89 19.01
N SER A 24 11.94 15.76 19.90
CA SER A 24 13.09 14.87 19.67
C SER A 24 12.65 13.40 19.74
N VAL A 25 13.45 12.50 19.15
CA VAL A 25 13.11 11.07 19.06
C VAL A 25 12.85 10.45 20.44
N ASP A 26 13.67 10.78 21.45
CA ASP A 26 13.64 10.19 22.79
C ASP A 26 13.00 11.09 23.86
N ASP A 27 12.30 12.15 23.47
CA ASP A 27 11.57 13.01 24.42
C ASP A 27 10.44 12.23 25.14
N PHE A 28 10.15 12.50 26.40
CA PHE A 28 8.97 11.90 27.07
C PHE A 28 7.89 12.94 27.38
N SER A 29 8.11 14.20 26.98
CA SER A 29 7.15 15.28 27.14
C SER A 29 5.83 14.97 26.40
N GLY A 30 4.71 15.36 27.00
CA GLY A 30 3.35 15.16 26.48
C GLY A 30 2.83 13.72 26.48
N ILE A 31 3.66 12.70 26.75
CA ILE A 31 3.19 11.33 26.96
C ILE A 31 2.29 11.20 28.19
N PRO A 32 2.56 11.86 29.35
CA PRO A 32 1.65 11.82 30.50
C PRO A 32 0.24 12.32 30.15
N ASP A 33 0.13 13.44 29.43
CA ASP A 33 -1.15 13.99 29.00
C ASP A 33 -1.87 13.03 28.04
N LEU A 34 -1.14 12.43 27.09
CA LEU A 34 -1.68 11.41 26.21
C LEU A 34 -2.21 10.19 26.99
N VAL A 35 -1.52 9.76 28.05
CA VAL A 35 -1.96 8.67 28.92
C VAL A 35 -3.29 9.01 29.60
N GLU A 36 -3.45 10.24 30.09
CA GLU A 36 -4.70 10.68 30.70
C GLU A 36 -5.86 10.67 29.70
N VAL A 37 -5.65 11.22 28.50
CA VAL A 37 -6.66 11.21 27.43
C VAL A 37 -7.06 9.78 27.05
N ILE A 38 -6.10 8.85 26.98
CA ILE A 38 -6.36 7.43 26.71
C ILE A 38 -7.18 6.79 27.84
N LYS A 39 -6.88 7.11 29.11
CA LYS A 39 -7.62 6.56 30.26
C LYS A 39 -9.05 7.05 30.35
N LEU A 40 -9.32 8.27 29.89
CA LEU A 40 -10.67 8.86 29.89
C LEU A 40 -11.63 8.18 28.89
N GLN A 41 -11.10 7.56 27.84
CA GLN A 41 -11.91 6.96 26.78
C GLN A 41 -11.85 5.42 26.83
N ALA A 42 -13.01 4.76 26.82
CA ALA A 42 -13.08 3.30 26.82
C ALA A 42 -12.38 2.67 25.59
N THR A 43 -12.50 3.31 24.42
CA THR A 43 -11.83 2.90 23.17
C THR A 43 -10.39 3.41 23.05
N GLY A 44 -9.89 4.13 24.06
CA GLY A 44 -8.61 4.81 24.02
C GLY A 44 -7.41 3.92 23.66
N PRO A 45 -7.23 2.74 24.29
CA PRO A 45 -6.15 1.82 23.96
C PRO A 45 -6.16 1.37 22.49
N THR A 46 -7.33 1.04 21.95
CA THR A 46 -7.49 0.60 20.56
C THR A 46 -7.24 1.73 19.57
N GLU A 47 -7.66 2.95 19.91
CA GLU A 47 -7.41 4.14 19.08
C GLU A 47 -5.92 4.51 19.04
N ALA A 48 -5.26 4.48 20.20
CA ALA A 48 -3.82 4.70 20.30
C ALA A 48 -3.04 3.66 19.50
N ALA A 49 -3.38 2.37 19.65
CA ALA A 49 -2.78 1.29 18.87
C ALA A 49 -2.90 1.51 17.36
N ARG A 50 -4.10 1.89 16.89
CA ARG A 50 -4.35 2.18 15.47
C ARG A 50 -3.56 3.39 14.97
N ALA A 51 -3.48 4.46 15.75
CA ALA A 51 -2.71 5.66 15.40
C ALA A 51 -1.21 5.37 15.33
N ILE A 52 -0.66 4.67 16.32
CA ILE A 52 0.74 4.23 16.35
C ILE A 52 1.05 3.32 15.16
N ARG A 53 0.20 2.32 14.88
CA ARG A 53 0.37 1.41 13.73
C ARG A 53 0.48 2.19 12.42
N LYS A 54 -0.37 3.21 12.22
CA LYS A 54 -0.30 4.08 11.03
C LYS A 54 1.02 4.84 10.96
N LYS A 55 1.51 5.39 12.07
CA LYS A 55 2.81 6.09 12.11
C LYS A 55 3.97 5.15 11.82
N LEU A 56 3.92 3.91 12.29
CA LEU A 56 4.90 2.88 11.94
C LEU A 56 4.84 2.45 10.46
N LYS A 57 3.65 2.42 9.85
CA LYS A 57 3.48 1.99 8.45
C LYS A 57 3.86 3.08 7.44
N TYR A 58 3.49 4.33 7.70
CA TYR A 58 3.54 5.41 6.72
C TYR A 58 4.45 6.58 7.10
N GLY A 59 4.72 6.75 8.40
CA GLY A 59 5.54 7.86 8.87
C GLY A 59 6.97 7.79 8.30
N ASN A 60 7.63 8.95 8.24
CA ASN A 60 9.07 9.02 8.00
C ASN A 60 9.85 8.39 9.17
N VAL A 61 11.17 8.23 9.01
CA VAL A 61 12.05 7.58 10.01
C VAL A 61 11.88 8.20 11.40
N HIS A 62 11.84 9.53 11.50
CA HIS A 62 11.61 10.25 12.76
C HIS A 62 10.26 9.87 13.40
N ARG A 63 9.17 9.92 12.64
CA ARG A 63 7.82 9.55 13.11
C ARG A 63 7.75 8.09 13.55
N GLN A 64 8.41 7.18 12.84
CA GLN A 64 8.46 5.76 13.20
C GLN A 64 9.20 5.54 14.52
N LEU A 65 10.40 6.12 14.67
CA LEU A 65 11.16 6.06 15.91
C LEU A 65 10.37 6.66 17.08
N ARG A 66 9.73 7.80 16.84
CA ARG A 66 8.93 8.49 17.84
C ARG A 66 7.69 7.70 18.25
N ALA A 67 7.02 7.05 17.29
CA ALA A 67 5.90 6.17 17.57
C ALA A 67 6.30 4.96 18.43
N LEU A 68 7.50 4.40 18.23
CA LEU A 68 8.04 3.34 19.07
C LEU A 68 8.28 3.82 20.52
N VAL A 69 8.86 5.00 20.70
CA VAL A 69 9.08 5.60 22.03
C VAL A 69 7.77 5.91 22.73
N ILE A 70 6.80 6.49 22.01
CA ILE A 70 5.46 6.74 22.56
C ILE A 70 4.81 5.42 22.99
N LEU A 71 4.88 4.38 22.16
CA LEU A 71 4.31 3.07 22.49
C LEU A 71 4.91 2.49 23.77
N ASP A 72 6.23 2.56 23.91
CA ASP A 72 6.93 2.14 25.13
C ASP A 72 6.47 2.92 26.37
N GLY A 73 6.40 4.25 26.25
CA GLY A 73 5.88 5.11 27.31
C GLY A 73 4.43 4.77 27.71
N LEU A 74 3.58 4.43 26.74
CA LEU A 74 2.20 3.99 27.00
C LEU A 74 2.15 2.63 27.70
N ILE A 75 2.97 1.66 27.29
CA ILE A 75 3.04 0.32 27.92
C ILE A 75 3.40 0.45 29.40
N GLN A 76 4.33 1.35 29.73
CA GLN A 76 4.80 1.55 31.11
C GLN A 76 3.80 2.35 31.97
N ASN A 77 3.07 3.33 31.41
CA ASN A 77 2.33 4.33 32.20
C ASN A 77 0.80 4.29 32.07
N ALA A 78 0.25 3.69 31.02
CA ALA A 78 -1.19 3.70 30.75
C ALA A 78 -2.00 2.69 31.59
N GLY A 79 -1.32 1.80 32.32
CA GLY A 79 -1.93 0.86 33.26
C GLY A 79 -2.51 -0.40 32.62
N SER A 80 -3.14 -1.24 33.45
CA SER A 80 -3.55 -2.60 33.06
C SER A 80 -4.64 -2.65 31.98
N ASN A 81 -5.55 -1.68 31.95
CA ASN A 81 -6.59 -1.60 30.92
C ASN A 81 -5.96 -1.42 29.52
N PHE A 82 -4.95 -0.55 29.43
CA PHE A 82 -4.21 -0.37 28.19
C PHE A 82 -3.48 -1.65 27.81
N GLN A 83 -2.68 -2.20 28.74
CA GLN A 83 -1.84 -3.39 28.51
C GLN A 83 -2.63 -4.61 28.00
N ARG A 84 -3.88 -4.78 28.41
CA ARG A 84 -4.74 -5.89 27.98
C ARG A 84 -5.39 -5.69 26.60
N THR A 85 -5.47 -4.45 26.11
CA THR A 85 -6.36 -4.09 24.99
C THR A 85 -5.61 -3.59 23.76
N PHE A 86 -4.47 -2.90 23.93
CA PHE A 86 -3.78 -2.25 22.81
C PHE A 86 -3.11 -3.20 21.82
N ALA A 87 -2.74 -4.41 22.26
CA ALA A 87 -1.96 -5.37 21.48
C ALA A 87 -2.84 -6.11 20.45
N ASP A 88 -3.41 -5.40 19.50
CA ASP A 88 -4.15 -5.98 18.39
C ASP A 88 -3.18 -6.69 17.39
N GLU A 89 -3.68 -7.69 16.65
CA GLU A 89 -2.85 -8.40 15.66
C GLU A 89 -2.25 -7.46 14.59
N PRO A 90 -2.99 -6.46 14.06
CA PRO A 90 -2.43 -5.54 13.09
C PRO A 90 -1.24 -4.70 13.59
N LEU A 91 -1.25 -4.26 14.86
CA LEU A 91 -0.11 -3.55 15.44
C LEU A 91 1.07 -4.50 15.66
N LEU A 92 0.81 -5.70 16.17
CA LEU A 92 1.87 -6.69 16.41
C LEU A 92 2.57 -7.09 15.12
N GLU A 93 1.82 -7.33 14.05
CA GLU A 93 2.42 -7.63 12.75
C GLU A 93 3.27 -6.46 12.23
N ARG A 94 2.77 -5.23 12.40
CA ARG A 94 3.53 -4.04 12.02
C ARG A 94 4.84 -3.91 12.80
N LEU A 95 4.82 -4.22 14.11
CA LEU A 95 6.00 -4.27 14.96
C LEU A 95 6.98 -5.37 14.50
N ARG A 96 6.49 -6.58 14.19
CA ARG A 96 7.33 -7.65 13.62
C ARG A 96 8.06 -7.16 12.37
N VAL A 97 7.34 -6.59 11.41
CA VAL A 97 7.96 -6.10 10.17
C VAL A 97 9.00 -5.00 10.47
N CYS A 98 8.76 -4.11 11.44
CA CYS A 98 9.76 -3.11 11.85
C CYS A 98 11.06 -3.72 12.40
N GLY A 99 10.98 -4.84 13.13
CA GLY A 99 12.13 -5.54 13.70
C GLY A 99 12.81 -6.53 12.76
N THR A 100 12.07 -7.13 11.82
CA THR A 100 12.56 -8.25 10.99
C THR A 100 12.84 -7.88 9.54
N SER A 101 12.16 -6.86 8.99
CA SER A 101 12.28 -6.51 7.58
C SER A 101 13.60 -5.83 7.25
N GLY A 102 14.26 -6.28 6.18
CA GLY A 102 15.44 -5.61 5.61
C GLY A 102 15.14 -4.24 5.01
N LEU A 103 13.88 -3.94 4.74
CA LEU A 103 13.42 -2.66 4.15
C LEU A 103 13.04 -1.62 5.19
N SER A 104 12.89 -2.02 6.45
CA SER A 104 12.78 -1.05 7.52
C SER A 104 14.10 -0.32 7.67
N ASP A 105 14.01 0.99 7.92
CA ASP A 105 15.18 1.82 8.14
C ASP A 105 16.08 1.21 9.25
N PRO A 106 17.41 1.18 9.06
CA PRO A 106 18.32 0.59 10.04
C PRO A 106 18.16 1.14 11.46
N ALA A 107 17.88 2.43 11.62
CA ALA A 107 17.67 3.05 12.93
C ALA A 107 16.37 2.56 13.57
N VAL A 108 15.29 2.47 12.77
CA VAL A 108 13.98 1.96 13.24
C VAL A 108 14.09 0.50 13.67
N ARG A 109 14.76 -0.33 12.87
CA ARG A 109 14.99 -1.75 13.19
C ARG A 109 15.83 -1.91 14.45
N LYS A 110 16.86 -1.08 14.64
CA LYS A 110 17.69 -1.06 15.85
C LYS A 110 16.84 -0.72 17.08
N LYS A 111 16.08 0.38 17.03
CA LYS A 111 15.21 0.81 18.14
C LYS A 111 14.13 -0.23 18.46
N ALA A 112 13.50 -0.82 17.44
CA ALA A 112 12.53 -1.90 17.63
C ALA A 112 13.16 -3.14 18.31
N THR A 113 14.38 -3.51 17.91
CA THR A 113 15.10 -4.64 18.52
C THR A 113 15.44 -4.39 19.99
N GLU A 114 15.87 -3.16 20.32
CA GLU A 114 16.13 -2.73 21.70
C GLU A 114 14.85 -2.82 22.55
N LEU A 115 13.75 -2.23 22.07
CA LEU A 115 12.47 -2.27 22.77
C LEU A 115 11.92 -3.69 22.91
N PHE A 116 12.05 -4.57 21.90
CA PHE A 116 11.56 -5.94 22.02
C PHE A 116 12.34 -6.72 23.08
N ARG A 117 13.65 -6.46 23.18
CA ARG A 117 14.49 -7.04 24.25
C ARG A 117 14.00 -6.57 25.62
N GLU A 118 13.74 -5.28 25.78
CA GLU A 118 13.20 -4.71 27.02
C GLU A 118 11.82 -5.30 27.35
N TRP A 119 10.91 -5.33 26.37
CA TRP A 119 9.56 -5.87 26.54
C TRP A 119 9.52 -7.37 26.81
N SER A 120 10.58 -8.12 26.51
CA SER A 120 10.66 -9.55 26.82
C SER A 120 10.52 -9.85 28.32
N GLN A 121 10.83 -8.88 29.19
CA GLN A 121 10.64 -8.98 30.64
C GLN A 121 9.15 -9.05 31.06
N TYR A 122 8.24 -8.56 30.21
CA TYR A 122 6.81 -8.54 30.49
C TYR A 122 6.09 -9.86 30.16
N ALA A 123 6.84 -10.96 29.96
CA ALA A 123 6.27 -12.27 29.65
C ALA A 123 5.31 -12.82 30.73
N SER A 124 5.42 -12.33 31.97
CA SER A 124 4.53 -12.68 33.09
C SER A 124 3.46 -11.62 33.38
N THR A 125 3.43 -10.53 32.62
CA THR A 125 2.46 -9.44 32.81
C THR A 125 1.21 -9.71 31.96
N PRO A 126 0.01 -9.81 32.56
CA PRO A 126 -1.21 -10.10 31.82
C PRO A 126 -1.50 -9.07 30.72
N GLY A 127 -1.64 -9.54 29.47
CA GLY A 127 -1.90 -8.71 28.30
C GLY A 127 -0.66 -8.37 27.47
N LEU A 128 0.55 -8.51 28.03
CA LEU A 128 1.82 -8.21 27.35
C LEU A 128 2.54 -9.45 26.82
N GLU A 129 1.96 -10.64 26.96
CA GLU A 129 2.61 -11.91 26.60
C GLU A 129 2.96 -11.96 25.11
N ARG A 130 2.08 -11.42 24.25
CA ARG A 130 2.29 -11.36 22.79
C ARG A 130 3.40 -10.39 22.43
N VAL A 131 3.45 -9.24 23.11
CA VAL A 131 4.50 -8.22 22.92
C VAL A 131 5.86 -8.78 23.36
N ALA A 132 5.91 -9.47 24.49
CA ALA A 132 7.14 -10.10 25.00
C ALA A 132 7.67 -11.22 24.08
N ARG A 133 6.81 -11.85 23.27
CA ARG A 133 7.21 -12.88 22.30
C ARG A 133 7.90 -12.31 21.06
N LEU A 134 7.68 -11.05 20.71
CA LEU A 134 8.27 -10.40 19.53
C LEU A 134 9.80 -10.55 19.48
N TYR A 135 10.47 -10.49 20.63
CA TYR A 135 11.93 -10.66 20.70
C TYR A 135 12.41 -12.03 20.21
N ARG A 136 11.62 -13.09 20.43
CA ARG A 136 11.97 -14.45 19.98
C ARG A 136 11.78 -14.65 18.49
N GLU A 137 10.93 -13.82 17.88
CA GLU A 137 10.59 -13.83 16.45
C GLU A 137 11.59 -13.03 15.60
N LEU A 138 12.50 -12.28 16.24
CA LEU A 138 13.56 -11.56 15.54
C LEU A 138 14.50 -12.55 14.81
N PRO A 139 14.97 -12.22 13.60
CA PRO A 139 15.94 -13.03 12.88
C PRO A 139 17.20 -13.17 13.71
N LYS A 140 17.44 -14.38 14.25
CA LYS A 140 18.66 -14.68 15.03
C LYS A 140 19.91 -14.79 14.13
N ARG A 141 19.73 -14.82 12.81
CA ARG A 141 20.77 -14.91 11.79
C ARG A 141 20.36 -14.09 10.57
N LYS A 142 21.31 -13.41 9.91
CA LYS A 142 21.08 -12.73 8.62
C LYS A 142 20.53 -13.77 7.61
N VAL A 143 19.26 -13.65 7.26
CA VAL A 143 18.65 -14.40 6.16
C VAL A 143 18.74 -13.53 4.92
N THR A 144 19.47 -14.01 3.91
CA THR A 144 19.51 -13.40 2.58
C THR A 144 18.13 -13.59 1.92
N VAL A 145 17.47 -12.50 1.57
CA VAL A 145 16.15 -12.50 0.91
C VAL A 145 16.24 -13.31 -0.39
N THR A 146 15.40 -14.33 -0.56
CA THR A 146 15.40 -15.18 -1.76
C THR A 146 14.66 -14.51 -2.91
N GLN A 147 15.32 -14.46 -4.06
CA GLN A 147 14.93 -13.80 -5.31
C GLN A 147 13.57 -14.23 -5.91
N ASP A 148 13.09 -15.42 -5.57
CA ASP A 148 12.07 -16.17 -6.32
C ASP A 148 10.62 -15.65 -6.27
N LYS A 149 10.31 -14.67 -5.41
CA LYS A 149 8.94 -14.15 -5.19
C LYS A 149 8.63 -12.81 -5.88
N SER A 150 9.63 -12.13 -6.45
CA SER A 150 9.43 -10.82 -7.09
C SER A 150 8.91 -10.96 -8.52
N LYS A 151 7.84 -10.22 -8.88
CA LYS A 151 7.25 -10.27 -10.23
C LYS A 151 8.16 -9.57 -11.24
N VAL A 152 8.71 -8.43 -10.85
CA VAL A 152 9.61 -7.61 -11.69
C VAL A 152 10.90 -8.33 -11.99
N ILE A 153 11.41 -9.12 -11.04
CA ILE A 153 12.59 -9.96 -11.28
C ILE A 153 12.27 -11.06 -12.29
N ARG A 154 11.11 -11.71 -12.21
CA ARG A 154 10.68 -12.68 -13.25
C ARG A 154 10.53 -12.01 -14.62
N GLU A 155 9.98 -10.81 -14.67
CA GLU A 155 9.80 -10.04 -15.91
C GLU A 155 11.13 -9.63 -16.56
N THR A 156 12.17 -9.43 -15.75
CA THR A 156 13.50 -9.03 -16.25
C THR A 156 14.46 -10.21 -16.36
N ASP A 157 14.02 -11.43 -16.06
CA ASP A 157 14.86 -12.63 -16.00
C ASP A 157 15.23 -13.20 -17.38
N ASN A 158 14.44 -12.90 -18.41
CA ASN A 158 14.73 -13.32 -19.78
C ASN A 158 15.36 -12.15 -20.58
N PRO A 159 16.70 -12.04 -20.64
CA PRO A 159 17.38 -10.91 -21.27
C PRO A 159 17.27 -10.90 -22.82
N PHE A 160 16.65 -11.92 -23.42
CA PHE A 160 16.51 -12.08 -24.88
C PHE A 160 15.04 -12.09 -25.35
N GLY A 161 14.06 -11.95 -24.45
CA GLY A 161 12.65 -12.28 -24.73
C GLY A 161 11.83 -11.23 -25.50
N ASP A 162 12.29 -9.99 -25.62
CA ASP A 162 11.48 -8.91 -26.23
C ASP A 162 11.37 -8.99 -27.77
N ASP A 163 12.17 -9.84 -28.44
CA ASP A 163 12.19 -9.96 -29.91
C ASP A 163 11.31 -11.11 -30.47
N GLU A 164 10.97 -12.15 -29.69
CA GLU A 164 10.22 -13.32 -30.21
C GLU A 164 8.69 -13.17 -30.11
N GLU A 165 8.15 -12.39 -29.16
CA GLU A 165 6.69 -12.24 -29.00
C GLU A 165 6.06 -11.29 -30.01
N ARG A 166 6.82 -10.40 -30.66
CA ARG A 166 6.28 -9.45 -31.65
C ARG A 166 6.07 -10.05 -33.04
N GLU A 167 6.74 -11.15 -33.39
CA GLU A 167 6.57 -11.81 -34.70
C GLU A 167 5.48 -12.88 -34.72
N ALA A 168 4.93 -13.28 -33.55
CA ALA A 168 3.92 -14.34 -33.47
C ALA A 168 2.46 -13.87 -33.67
N ASP A 169 2.20 -12.56 -33.62
CA ASP A 169 0.83 -11.99 -33.68
C ASP A 169 0.40 -11.49 -35.07
N GLU A 170 1.26 -11.49 -36.09
CA GLU A 170 0.88 -11.23 -37.49
C GLU A 170 0.75 -12.53 -38.30
N ALA A 171 -0.26 -13.34 -37.98
CA ALA A 171 -0.77 -14.36 -38.90
C ALA A 171 -2.30 -14.35 -38.88
N PRO A 172 -3.00 -14.14 -40.02
CA PRO A 172 -4.44 -14.04 -40.03
C PRO A 172 -5.06 -15.44 -39.79
N LYS A 173 -5.68 -15.64 -38.63
CA LYS A 173 -6.49 -16.82 -38.33
C LYS A 173 -7.83 -16.75 -39.07
N ALA A 174 -7.93 -17.46 -40.18
CA ALA A 174 -9.22 -17.86 -40.76
C ALA A 174 -9.54 -19.30 -40.34
N GLY A 175 -10.68 -19.49 -39.65
CA GLY A 175 -11.41 -20.77 -39.60
C GLY A 175 -12.75 -20.64 -40.34
N PRO A 176 -13.63 -21.66 -40.39
CA PRO A 176 -13.61 -22.90 -39.60
C PRO A 176 -14.09 -24.19 -40.34
N SER A 177 -14.11 -25.29 -39.58
CA SER A 177 -15.04 -26.45 -39.61
C SER A 177 -14.70 -27.77 -40.35
N ALA A 178 -14.59 -28.79 -39.49
CA ALA A 178 -15.37 -30.05 -39.46
C ALA A 178 -14.80 -31.35 -40.06
N SER A 179 -14.60 -32.29 -39.13
CA SER A 179 -14.94 -33.73 -39.15
C SER A 179 -14.05 -34.79 -39.80
N THR A 180 -13.88 -35.84 -38.98
CA THR A 180 -13.74 -37.29 -39.26
C THR A 180 -12.38 -37.86 -39.73
N GLN A 181 -11.74 -38.57 -38.81
CA GLN A 181 -10.91 -39.78 -39.04
C GLN A 181 -11.86 -40.96 -39.44
N PRO A 182 -11.42 -42.08 -40.08
CA PRO A 182 -10.20 -42.85 -39.72
C PRO A 182 -9.44 -43.66 -40.83
N LEU A 183 -8.20 -44.07 -40.47
CA LEU A 183 -7.38 -45.24 -40.89
C LEU A 183 -7.05 -45.50 -42.38
N ASP A 184 -5.76 -45.66 -42.74
CA ASP A 184 -5.07 -46.95 -43.04
C ASP A 184 -3.65 -46.75 -43.68
N TYR A 185 -2.92 -47.86 -43.74
CA TYR A 185 -1.49 -48.15 -43.94
C TYR A 185 -0.76 -47.72 -45.25
N ASP A 186 0.57 -47.69 -45.11
CA ASP A 186 1.62 -48.11 -46.06
C ASP A 186 2.43 -47.09 -46.92
N LYS A 187 3.72 -47.45 -47.02
CA LYS A 187 4.92 -46.89 -47.67
C LYS A 187 4.74 -45.93 -48.86
N LYS A 188 5.58 -44.87 -48.87
CA LYS A 188 6.70 -44.75 -49.84
C LYS A 188 7.63 -43.55 -49.58
N LYS A 189 8.93 -43.85 -49.64
CA LYS A 189 10.06 -42.90 -49.78
C LYS A 189 9.79 -41.85 -50.87
N LYS A 190 9.95 -40.57 -50.53
CA LYS A 190 10.41 -39.54 -51.47
C LYS A 190 11.32 -38.55 -50.74
N LYS A 191 12.61 -38.58 -51.11
CA LYS A 191 13.62 -37.56 -50.79
C LYS A 191 13.05 -36.18 -51.11
N LYS A 192 12.91 -35.33 -50.10
CA LYS A 192 12.80 -33.88 -50.28
C LYS A 192 13.94 -33.23 -49.50
N LYS A 193 14.74 -32.50 -50.27
CA LYS A 193 15.96 -31.80 -49.91
C LYS A 193 15.61 -30.72 -48.89
N GLU A 194 15.91 -30.93 -47.61
CA GLU A 194 15.83 -29.87 -46.61
C GLU A 194 16.90 -28.83 -46.94
N LYS A 195 16.46 -27.71 -47.51
CA LYS A 195 17.22 -26.47 -47.46
C LYS A 195 17.20 -26.01 -46.02
N HIS A 196 18.32 -26.19 -45.33
CA HIS A 196 18.63 -25.51 -44.09
C HIS A 196 18.58 -23.99 -44.38
N HIS A 197 17.44 -23.36 -44.12
CA HIS A 197 17.39 -21.90 -44.00
C HIS A 197 18.21 -21.56 -42.76
N ARG A 198 19.51 -21.35 -42.95
CA ARG A 198 20.32 -20.54 -42.05
C ARG A 198 19.64 -19.18 -42.03
N PHE A 199 18.80 -18.93 -41.03
CA PHE A 199 18.35 -17.59 -40.70
C PHE A 199 19.56 -16.86 -40.14
N GLY A 200 20.35 -16.29 -41.05
CA GLY A 200 21.38 -15.32 -40.72
C GLY A 200 20.69 -14.04 -40.32
N SER A 201 20.41 -13.88 -39.03
CA SER A 201 20.33 -12.55 -38.45
C SER A 201 21.72 -12.23 -37.91
N SER A 202 22.31 -11.18 -38.48
CA SER A 202 23.62 -10.63 -38.15
C SER A 202 23.65 -10.13 -36.70
N ARG A 203 23.72 -11.03 -35.73
CA ARG A 203 24.24 -10.68 -34.39
C ARG A 203 25.72 -10.40 -34.58
N LYS A 204 26.09 -9.12 -34.46
CA LYS A 204 27.48 -8.67 -34.25
C LYS A 204 28.10 -9.65 -33.27
N SER A 205 29.11 -10.41 -33.71
CA SER A 205 29.80 -11.37 -32.86
C SER A 205 30.26 -10.63 -31.62
N PHE A 206 29.83 -11.08 -30.43
CA PHE A 206 30.23 -10.51 -29.16
C PHE A 206 31.76 -10.47 -29.13
N SER A 207 32.33 -9.26 -29.10
CA SER A 207 33.76 -9.06 -28.99
C SER A 207 34.03 -8.44 -27.65
N LEU A 208 34.61 -9.25 -26.76
CA LEU A 208 34.88 -8.84 -25.38
C LEU A 208 35.62 -7.51 -25.34
N GLU A 209 36.57 -7.29 -26.25
CA GLU A 209 37.39 -6.07 -26.33
C GLU A 209 36.60 -4.82 -26.74
N ALA A 210 35.69 -4.95 -27.71
CA ALA A 210 34.83 -3.84 -28.14
C ALA A 210 33.75 -3.50 -27.11
N GLU A 211 33.34 -4.48 -26.30
CA GLU A 211 32.29 -4.32 -25.30
C GLU A 211 32.80 -3.97 -23.90
N LYS A 212 34.13 -3.88 -23.67
CA LYS A 212 34.68 -3.52 -22.33
C LYS A 212 34.22 -2.15 -21.86
N GLU A 213 34.26 -1.15 -22.74
CA GLU A 213 33.87 0.22 -22.38
C GLU A 213 32.36 0.33 -22.11
N THR A 214 31.54 -0.35 -22.92
CA THR A 214 30.09 -0.40 -22.71
C THR A 214 29.74 -1.12 -21.43
N MET A 215 30.42 -2.23 -21.10
CA MET A 215 30.25 -2.93 -19.81
C MET A 215 30.58 -2.03 -18.63
N LYS A 216 31.70 -1.29 -18.67
CA LYS A 216 32.06 -0.32 -17.62
C LYS A 216 30.97 0.73 -17.43
N SER A 217 30.47 1.30 -18.53
CA SER A 217 29.39 2.31 -18.50
C SER A 217 28.13 1.75 -17.86
N ILE A 218 27.70 0.55 -18.28
CA ILE A 218 26.47 -0.09 -17.79
C ILE A 218 26.58 -0.46 -16.31
N ILE A 219 27.73 -0.95 -15.85
CA ILE A 219 27.96 -1.24 -14.43
C ILE A 219 27.87 0.05 -13.62
N ALA A 220 28.52 1.13 -14.07
CA ALA A 220 28.47 2.41 -13.39
C ALA A 220 27.04 2.99 -13.36
N GLU A 221 26.34 2.98 -14.50
CA GLU A 221 24.94 3.40 -14.61
C GLU A 221 24.03 2.59 -13.68
N ALA A 222 24.23 1.26 -13.58
CA ALA A 222 23.45 0.39 -12.71
C ALA A 222 23.60 0.76 -11.23
N SER A 223 24.83 1.00 -10.77
CA SER A 223 25.07 1.41 -9.38
C SER A 223 24.50 2.81 -9.08
N ILE A 224 24.60 3.75 -10.03
CA ILE A 224 24.03 5.10 -9.89
C ILE A 224 22.50 5.03 -9.81
N GLU A 225 21.85 4.35 -10.77
CA GLU A 225 20.39 4.27 -10.83
C GLU A 225 19.80 3.47 -9.67
N SER A 226 20.46 2.38 -9.24
CA SER A 226 20.07 1.65 -8.03
C SER A 226 20.08 2.56 -6.79
N THR A 227 21.15 3.34 -6.63
CA THR A 227 21.28 4.29 -5.52
C THR A 227 20.23 5.41 -5.60
N ASN A 228 20.01 5.97 -6.80
CA ASN A 228 19.00 7.00 -7.03
C ASN A 228 17.58 6.50 -6.72
N LEU A 229 17.26 5.27 -7.12
CA LEU A 229 16.00 4.62 -6.80
C LEU A 229 15.84 4.47 -5.29
N MET A 230 16.85 3.94 -4.60
CA MET A 230 16.80 3.76 -3.14
C MET A 230 16.66 5.08 -2.38
N ASN A 231 17.37 6.13 -2.78
CA ASN A 231 17.25 7.46 -2.19
C ASN A 231 15.85 8.07 -2.43
N SER A 232 15.32 7.90 -3.64
CA SER A 232 13.95 8.32 -3.98
C SER A 232 12.92 7.59 -3.10
N LEU A 233 13.08 6.28 -2.92
CA LEU A 233 12.21 5.47 -2.06
C LEU A 233 12.26 5.92 -0.58
N GLN A 234 13.40 6.36 -0.08
CA GLN A 234 13.56 6.84 1.30
C GLN A 234 12.96 8.22 1.54
N SER A 235 13.04 9.11 0.55
CA SER A 235 12.56 10.50 0.66
C SER A 235 11.03 10.63 0.52
N ILE A 236 10.36 9.67 -0.11
CA ILE A 236 8.91 9.70 -0.27
C ILE A 236 8.21 9.50 1.08
N ASN A 237 7.38 10.49 1.44
CA ASN A 237 6.48 10.36 2.57
C ASN A 237 5.26 9.49 2.17
N ARG A 238 5.31 8.21 2.53
CA ARG A 238 4.24 7.24 2.27
C ARG A 238 2.90 7.56 2.96
N GLU A 239 2.82 8.54 3.87
CA GLU A 239 1.52 9.04 4.40
C GLU A 239 0.74 9.86 3.37
N ARG A 240 1.43 10.52 2.43
CA ARG A 240 0.84 11.53 1.56
C ARG A 240 0.78 11.11 0.10
N GLN A 241 1.72 10.30 -0.36
CA GLN A 241 1.86 9.95 -1.76
C GLN A 241 2.22 8.47 -1.92
N ARG A 242 1.62 7.83 -2.93
CA ARG A 242 2.01 6.47 -3.32
C ARG A 242 3.29 6.52 -4.14
N ILE A 243 4.14 5.50 -4.02
CA ILE A 243 5.43 5.47 -4.71
C ILE A 243 5.27 5.44 -6.23
N SER A 244 4.26 4.72 -6.74
CA SER A 244 3.88 4.73 -8.16
C SER A 244 3.43 6.10 -8.69
N GLU A 245 3.05 7.05 -7.83
CA GLU A 245 2.62 8.40 -8.25
C GLU A 245 3.82 9.34 -8.43
N ASN A 246 4.98 9.00 -7.87
CA ASN A 246 6.18 9.79 -8.05
C ASN A 246 6.84 9.44 -9.39
N ARG A 247 6.72 10.37 -10.36
CA ARG A 247 7.28 10.21 -11.71
C ARG A 247 8.79 9.94 -11.70
N VAL A 248 9.53 10.58 -10.80
CA VAL A 248 11.00 10.43 -10.69
C VAL A 248 11.34 9.02 -10.24
N THR A 249 10.63 8.50 -9.23
CA THR A 249 10.87 7.14 -8.73
C THR A 249 10.49 6.06 -9.74
N VAL A 250 9.41 6.26 -10.50
CA VAL A 250 9.02 5.37 -11.60
C VAL A 250 10.08 5.39 -12.72
N GLN A 251 10.65 6.55 -13.05
CA GLN A 251 11.73 6.65 -14.04
C GLN A 251 12.98 5.85 -13.62
N HIS A 252 13.45 6.04 -12.38
CA HIS A 252 14.57 5.26 -11.85
C HIS A 252 14.27 3.76 -11.81
N PHE A 253 13.03 3.38 -11.51
CA PHE A 253 12.59 1.99 -11.51
C PHE A 253 12.61 1.37 -12.92
N GLU A 254 12.11 2.08 -13.94
CA GLU A 254 12.17 1.63 -15.33
C GLU A 254 13.62 1.54 -15.84
N ALA A 255 14.46 2.51 -15.49
CA ALA A 255 15.89 2.48 -15.81
C ALA A 255 16.58 1.24 -15.19
N CYS A 256 16.30 0.95 -13.91
CA CYS A 256 16.81 -0.24 -13.24
C CYS A 256 16.39 -1.54 -13.93
N LYS A 257 15.15 -1.65 -14.44
CA LYS A 257 14.68 -2.82 -15.20
C LYS A 257 15.48 -3.01 -16.50
N GLN A 258 15.68 -1.93 -17.25
CA GLN A 258 16.43 -1.97 -18.51
C GLN A 258 17.90 -2.33 -18.27
N LEU A 259 18.53 -1.75 -17.25
CA LEU A 259 19.90 -2.07 -16.86
C LEU A 259 20.04 -3.52 -16.40
N ARG A 260 19.06 -4.08 -15.67
CA ARG A 260 19.06 -5.49 -15.25
C ARG A 260 19.08 -6.43 -16.45
N ARG A 261 18.25 -6.20 -17.47
CA ARG A 261 18.25 -7.01 -18.71
C ARG A 261 19.60 -6.95 -19.43
N ARG A 262 20.19 -5.76 -19.55
CA ARG A 262 21.52 -5.57 -20.17
C ARG A 262 22.62 -6.29 -19.38
N ILE A 263 22.65 -6.14 -18.05
CA ILE A 263 23.62 -6.82 -17.19
C ILE A 263 23.47 -8.35 -17.28
N LEU A 264 22.24 -8.87 -17.24
CA LEU A 264 22.01 -10.31 -17.42
C LEU A 264 22.52 -10.80 -18.77
N ARG A 265 22.32 -10.04 -19.85
CA ARG A 265 22.88 -10.37 -21.17
C ARG A 265 24.41 -10.47 -21.13
N TYR A 266 25.07 -9.54 -20.45
CA TYR A 266 26.53 -9.58 -20.28
C TYR A 266 27.01 -10.75 -19.42
N ILE A 267 26.30 -11.08 -18.34
CA ILE A 267 26.62 -12.24 -17.49
C ILE A 267 26.60 -13.54 -18.32
N HIS A 268 25.69 -13.67 -19.29
CA HIS A 268 25.62 -14.85 -20.16
C HIS A 268 26.68 -14.89 -21.27
N LEU A 269 27.29 -13.76 -21.62
CA LEU A 269 28.24 -13.65 -22.73
C LEU A 269 29.70 -13.53 -22.29
N VAL A 270 29.95 -13.17 -21.02
CA VAL A 270 31.27 -12.86 -20.49
C VAL A 270 31.79 -14.03 -19.65
N ASP A 271 32.82 -14.70 -20.17
CA ASP A 271 33.53 -15.78 -19.44
C ASP A 271 34.74 -15.25 -18.62
N SER A 272 34.97 -13.93 -18.60
CA SER A 272 36.11 -13.33 -17.90
C SER A 272 35.81 -13.06 -16.43
N GLU A 273 36.55 -13.71 -15.52
CA GLU A 273 36.38 -13.58 -14.06
C GLU A 273 36.50 -12.13 -13.54
N GLN A 274 37.33 -11.30 -14.17
CA GLN A 274 37.52 -9.89 -13.78
C GLN A 274 36.23 -9.06 -13.92
N TRP A 275 35.39 -9.38 -14.89
CA TRP A 275 34.15 -8.65 -15.20
C TRP A 275 32.94 -9.31 -14.57
N LEU A 276 32.96 -10.65 -14.48
CA LEU A 276 31.85 -11.43 -13.95
C LEU A 276 31.50 -11.03 -12.52
N GLY A 277 32.50 -10.84 -11.64
CA GLY A 277 32.28 -10.40 -10.26
C GLY A 277 31.57 -9.04 -10.17
N SER A 278 32.02 -8.06 -10.94
CA SER A 278 31.43 -6.71 -10.98
C SER A 278 30.02 -6.71 -11.57
N LEU A 279 29.78 -7.51 -12.61
CA LEU A 279 28.46 -7.67 -13.24
C LEU A 279 27.45 -8.34 -12.30
N LEU A 280 27.87 -9.37 -11.56
CA LEU A 280 27.04 -10.02 -10.55
C LEU A 280 26.69 -9.06 -9.41
N HIS A 281 27.68 -8.31 -8.91
CA HIS A 281 27.43 -7.32 -7.87
C HIS A 281 26.44 -6.24 -8.30
N ALA A 282 26.60 -5.69 -9.51
CA ALA A 282 25.65 -4.73 -10.07
C ALA A 282 24.24 -5.34 -10.26
N ASN A 283 24.15 -6.65 -10.59
CA ASN A 283 22.87 -7.36 -10.65
C ASN A 283 22.21 -7.41 -9.27
N ASP A 284 22.96 -7.77 -8.22
CA ASP A 284 22.46 -7.85 -6.85
C ASP A 284 21.93 -6.49 -6.36
N GLU A 285 22.64 -5.41 -6.67
CA GLU A 285 22.21 -4.03 -6.36
C GLU A 285 20.89 -3.68 -7.07
N LEU A 286 20.77 -3.97 -8.37
CA LEU A 286 19.55 -3.72 -9.13
C LEU A 286 18.37 -4.56 -8.63
N VAL A 287 18.61 -5.85 -8.36
CA VAL A 287 17.62 -6.77 -7.78
C VAL A 287 17.13 -6.22 -6.46
N HIS A 288 18.04 -5.79 -5.58
CA HIS A 288 17.67 -5.22 -4.29
C HIS A 288 16.81 -3.97 -4.44
N ALA A 289 17.18 -3.04 -5.32
CA ALA A 289 16.42 -1.81 -5.54
C ALA A 289 15.04 -2.06 -6.17
N LEU A 290 14.94 -2.96 -7.15
CA LEU A 290 13.68 -3.34 -7.80
C LEU A 290 12.72 -4.03 -6.83
N MET A 291 13.22 -4.95 -6.00
CA MET A 291 12.40 -5.56 -4.92
C MET A 291 11.91 -4.54 -3.91
N SER A 292 12.78 -3.60 -3.54
CA SER A 292 12.45 -2.54 -2.59
C SER A 292 11.31 -1.67 -3.11
N PHE A 293 11.34 -1.32 -4.40
CA PHE A 293 10.24 -0.61 -5.04
C PHE A 293 8.92 -1.41 -4.99
N GLU A 294 8.92 -2.68 -5.43
CA GLU A 294 7.70 -3.51 -5.43
C GLU A 294 7.06 -3.62 -4.04
N GLN A 295 7.89 -3.82 -3.02
CA GLN A 295 7.40 -4.00 -1.66
C GLN A 295 6.87 -2.70 -1.06
N LEU A 296 7.50 -1.57 -1.37
CA LEU A 296 7.05 -0.28 -0.86
C LEU A 296 5.83 0.26 -1.62
N ASP A 297 5.68 -0.07 -2.91
CA ASP A 297 4.56 0.36 -3.77
C ASP A 297 3.29 -0.51 -3.66
N ARG A 298 3.41 -1.70 -3.06
CA ARG A 298 2.24 -2.53 -2.72
C ARG A 298 1.27 -1.71 -1.88
N SER A 299 0.09 -1.43 -2.45
CA SER A 299 -0.89 -0.48 -1.93
C SER A 299 -1.42 -0.87 -0.56
N VAL A 300 -1.90 0.15 0.16
CA VAL A 300 -2.57 0.13 1.46
C VAL A 300 -3.61 -1.00 1.61
N ASP A 301 -4.23 -1.43 0.51
CA ASP A 301 -5.32 -2.40 0.48
C ASP A 301 -4.89 -3.85 0.24
N ALA A 302 -3.69 -4.10 -0.29
CA ALA A 302 -3.23 -5.46 -0.62
C ALA A 302 -2.58 -6.20 0.56
N ASP A 303 -2.50 -5.54 1.71
CA ASP A 303 -1.98 -6.04 2.99
C ASP A 303 -2.89 -5.55 4.13
N SER A 304 -4.16 -5.30 3.78
CA SER A 304 -5.24 -4.99 4.70
C SER A 304 -6.22 -6.13 4.60
N ASP A 305 -6.06 -7.14 5.47
CA ASP A 305 -6.97 -8.28 5.68
C ASP A 305 -8.41 -7.85 6.06
N SER A 306 -8.76 -6.57 5.93
CA SER A 306 -10.12 -6.07 5.98
C SER A 306 -11.01 -6.58 4.83
N ASP A 307 -10.44 -7.09 3.73
CA ASP A 307 -11.22 -7.83 2.72
C ASP A 307 -11.37 -9.32 3.11
N ASP A 308 -10.35 -9.91 3.76
CA ASP A 308 -10.39 -11.28 4.27
C ASP A 308 -11.33 -11.44 5.47
N GLU A 309 -11.38 -10.50 6.43
CA GLU A 309 -12.36 -10.52 7.54
C GLU A 309 -13.82 -10.38 7.03
N LEU A 310 -14.04 -9.58 5.99
CA LEU A 310 -15.37 -9.40 5.39
C LEU A 310 -15.77 -10.60 4.52
N ALA A 311 -14.81 -11.19 3.81
CA ALA A 311 -14.99 -12.43 3.06
C ALA A 311 -15.21 -13.62 3.99
N GLU A 312 -14.51 -13.71 5.12
CA GLU A 312 -14.73 -14.72 6.16
C GLU A 312 -16.09 -14.54 6.83
N GLN A 313 -16.50 -13.32 7.19
CA GLN A 313 -17.84 -13.07 7.72
C GLN A 313 -18.95 -13.40 6.71
N ALA A 314 -18.75 -13.05 5.43
CA ALA A 314 -19.68 -13.40 4.37
C ALA A 314 -19.72 -14.91 4.11
N HIS A 315 -18.59 -15.61 4.23
CA HIS A 315 -18.48 -17.06 4.10
C HIS A 315 -19.12 -17.80 5.29
N LEU A 316 -18.89 -17.33 6.52
CA LEU A 316 -19.54 -17.82 7.74
C LEU A 316 -21.05 -17.62 7.69
N TYR A 317 -21.53 -16.45 7.26
CA TYR A 317 -22.95 -16.20 7.06
C TYR A 317 -23.55 -17.11 5.96
N ARG A 318 -22.81 -17.35 4.87
CA ARG A 318 -23.22 -18.27 3.79
C ARG A 318 -23.26 -19.73 4.26
N MET A 319 -22.33 -20.18 5.08
CA MET A 319 -22.36 -21.52 5.67
C MET A 319 -23.52 -21.67 6.66
N ASN A 320 -23.78 -20.65 7.48
CA ASN A 320 -24.83 -20.69 8.50
C ASN A 320 -26.25 -20.54 7.93
N THR A 321 -26.39 -19.92 6.75
CA THR A 321 -27.68 -19.77 6.04
C THR A 321 -27.86 -20.74 4.86
N GLY A 322 -26.79 -21.42 4.43
CA GLY A 322 -26.74 -22.24 3.21
C GLY A 322 -26.87 -23.75 3.40
N SER A 323 -26.93 -24.27 4.63
CA SER A 323 -27.07 -25.71 4.88
C SER A 323 -28.52 -26.24 4.78
N HIS A 324 -29.35 -25.63 3.94
CA HIS A 324 -30.64 -26.20 3.52
C HIS A 324 -30.90 -25.87 2.04
N LYS A 325 -30.16 -26.51 1.12
CA LYS A 325 -30.66 -26.95 -0.19
C LYS A 325 -29.57 -27.64 -1.00
N SER A 326 -29.50 -28.96 -0.89
CA SER A 326 -28.92 -29.82 -1.94
C SER A 326 -29.58 -31.19 -1.94
N SER A 327 -30.79 -31.28 -2.50
CA SER A 327 -31.28 -32.47 -3.21
C SER A 327 -32.66 -32.20 -3.81
N SER A 328 -32.72 -31.91 -5.11
CA SER A 328 -33.65 -32.51 -6.09
C SER A 328 -33.81 -31.60 -7.32
N SER A 329 -33.43 -32.13 -8.47
CA SER A 329 -33.76 -31.63 -9.79
C SER A 329 -35.24 -31.90 -10.12
N HIS A 330 -35.92 -30.88 -10.66
CA HIS A 330 -36.89 -30.90 -11.77
C HIS A 330 -38.00 -29.84 -11.60
N GLY A 331 -38.14 -29.00 -12.63
CA GLY A 331 -39.41 -28.61 -13.25
C GLY A 331 -40.50 -27.92 -12.43
N GLY A 332 -40.81 -26.70 -12.85
CA GLY A 332 -42.21 -26.27 -12.97
C GLY A 332 -42.85 -25.61 -11.74
N HIS A 333 -43.26 -24.36 -11.96
CA HIS A 333 -44.43 -23.65 -11.42
C HIS A 333 -45.00 -23.97 -10.02
N ALA A 334 -45.36 -22.86 -9.37
CA ALA A 334 -46.43 -22.66 -8.38
C ALA A 334 -46.01 -22.56 -6.90
N ALA A 335 -46.46 -21.47 -6.29
CA ALA A 335 -46.48 -21.23 -4.86
C ALA A 335 -47.32 -22.28 -4.11
N PRO A 336 -46.97 -22.58 -2.86
CA PRO A 336 -47.96 -22.54 -1.76
C PRO A 336 -47.35 -21.91 -0.49
N SER A 337 -48.07 -21.05 0.23
CA SER A 337 -49.11 -21.36 1.22
C SER A 337 -48.63 -22.22 2.40
N HIS A 338 -48.52 -21.52 3.54
CA HIS A 338 -48.53 -21.90 4.94
C HIS A 338 -48.91 -23.35 5.30
N ARG A 339 -48.11 -23.94 6.22
CA ARG A 339 -48.64 -24.80 7.29
C ARG A 339 -47.75 -24.74 8.54
N ALA A 340 -48.31 -24.13 9.58
CA ALA A 340 -47.82 -24.15 10.95
C ALA A 340 -48.16 -25.49 11.62
N LEU A 341 -47.31 -25.90 12.56
CA LEU A 341 -47.68 -26.80 13.66
C LEU A 341 -47.30 -26.10 14.97
N ASP A 342 -48.33 -25.89 15.79
CA ASP A 342 -48.40 -25.23 17.09
C ASP A 342 -47.83 -26.07 18.24
N LEU A 343 -47.26 -25.38 19.25
CA LEU A 343 -47.48 -25.51 20.72
C LEU A 343 -46.45 -24.57 21.41
N GLU A 344 -46.72 -23.64 22.33
CA GLU A 344 -47.85 -23.34 23.20
C GLU A 344 -47.65 -21.92 23.77
N GLY A 345 -48.72 -21.13 23.91
CA GLY A 345 -48.86 -20.13 24.98
C GLY A 345 -48.32 -18.70 24.77
N LEU A 346 -49.13 -17.83 24.16
CA LEU A 346 -49.65 -16.55 24.71
C LEU A 346 -50.13 -15.64 23.57
N THR A 347 -51.45 -15.50 23.47
CA THR A 347 -52.15 -14.71 22.45
C THR A 347 -52.21 -13.24 22.86
N LEU A 348 -51.62 -12.34 22.06
CA LEU A 348 -51.94 -10.91 22.10
C LEU A 348 -52.11 -10.39 20.66
N ASN A 349 -53.34 -9.98 20.37
CA ASN A 349 -53.82 -9.53 19.06
C ASN A 349 -53.39 -8.07 18.80
N PRO A 350 -52.62 -7.73 17.75
CA PRO A 350 -52.33 -6.35 17.41
C PRO A 350 -53.40 -5.77 16.47
N PRO A 351 -53.98 -4.58 16.74
CA PRO A 351 -54.96 -3.95 15.86
C PRO A 351 -54.34 -3.40 14.56
N ALA A 352 -55.18 -3.29 13.53
CA ALA A 352 -54.85 -2.85 12.18
C ALA A 352 -54.18 -1.45 12.12
N LYS A 353 -53.19 -1.31 11.23
CA LYS A 353 -52.52 -0.04 10.93
C LYS A 353 -53.44 0.90 10.11
N PRO A 354 -53.55 2.20 10.45
CA PRO A 354 -54.24 3.18 9.62
C PRO A 354 -53.36 3.66 8.44
N ALA A 355 -54.02 4.09 7.36
CA ALA A 355 -53.41 4.63 6.14
C ALA A 355 -52.77 6.02 6.36
N PRO A 356 -51.75 6.42 5.56
CA PRO A 356 -51.08 7.71 5.71
C PRO A 356 -51.92 8.89 5.16
N PRO A 357 -51.80 10.11 5.75
CA PRO A 357 -52.51 11.31 5.31
C PRO A 357 -51.89 11.98 4.06
N PRO A 358 -52.63 12.86 3.35
CA PRO A 358 -52.21 13.44 2.08
C PRO A 358 -51.22 14.62 2.24
N ILE A 359 -50.36 14.79 1.22
CA ILE A 359 -49.31 15.80 1.12
C ILE A 359 -49.91 17.17 0.66
N PRO A 360 -49.58 18.31 1.30
CA PRO A 360 -49.98 19.64 0.81
C PRO A 360 -49.08 20.18 -0.31
N ARG A 361 -49.68 20.91 -1.26
CA ARG A 361 -49.00 21.66 -2.35
C ARG A 361 -48.38 22.98 -1.84
N PRO A 362 -47.31 23.49 -2.47
CA PRO A 362 -46.71 24.78 -2.13
C PRO A 362 -47.44 25.96 -2.80
N PRO A 363 -47.53 27.14 -2.15
CA PRO A 363 -48.00 28.37 -2.77
C PRO A 363 -46.85 29.18 -3.41
N ASP A 364 -47.25 30.01 -4.39
CA ASP A 364 -46.44 30.85 -5.26
C ASP A 364 -45.89 32.12 -4.56
N SER A 365 -44.63 32.41 -4.91
CA SER A 365 -43.86 33.67 -4.97
C SER A 365 -44.31 34.96 -4.27
N THR A 366 -43.38 35.59 -3.53
CA THR A 366 -43.16 37.06 -3.56
C THR A 366 -41.67 37.46 -3.45
N ALA A 367 -41.34 38.43 -4.31
CA ALA A 367 -40.15 39.26 -4.51
C ALA A 367 -39.11 39.43 -3.39
N GLY A 368 -37.82 39.36 -3.78
CA GLY A 368 -36.66 39.90 -3.04
C GLY A 368 -35.80 40.81 -3.96
N PRO A 369 -35.14 41.87 -3.42
CA PRO A 369 -34.68 43.00 -4.20
C PRO A 369 -33.30 42.81 -4.88
N ARG A 370 -33.09 43.62 -5.92
CA ARG A 370 -31.94 43.68 -6.83
C ARG A 370 -30.62 44.06 -6.13
N ARG A 371 -29.52 43.43 -6.58
CA ARG A 371 -28.12 43.83 -6.30
C ARG A 371 -27.84 45.25 -6.80
N PRO A 372 -27.13 46.10 -6.04
CA PRO A 372 -26.50 47.28 -6.60
C PRO A 372 -25.19 46.96 -7.31
N ARG A 373 -24.93 47.78 -8.31
CA ARG A 373 -23.82 47.83 -9.26
C ARG A 373 -22.55 48.32 -8.58
N VAL A 374 -21.40 47.75 -8.93
CA VAL A 374 -20.08 48.19 -8.48
C VAL A 374 -19.77 49.55 -9.13
N GLU A 375 -19.63 50.60 -8.32
CA GLU A 375 -18.98 51.84 -8.72
C GLU A 375 -17.47 51.70 -8.51
N GLN A 376 -16.72 51.89 -9.60
CA GLN A 376 -15.28 52.10 -9.55
C GLN A 376 -14.99 53.42 -8.84
N LEU A 377 -14.43 53.34 -7.63
CA LEU A 377 -13.77 54.48 -7.01
C LEU A 377 -12.34 54.59 -7.56
N LYS A 378 -12.13 55.65 -8.34
CA LYS A 378 -10.81 56.23 -8.63
C LYS A 378 -10.25 56.82 -7.34
N LEU A 379 -9.03 56.43 -6.97
CA LEU A 379 -8.10 57.22 -6.15
C LEU A 379 -6.73 57.02 -6.81
N SER A 380 -6.29 58.02 -7.59
CA SER A 380 -5.30 59.05 -7.26
C SER A 380 -3.90 58.63 -7.71
N GLU A 381 -3.47 59.27 -8.79
CA GLU A 381 -2.13 59.19 -9.37
C GLU A 381 -1.08 59.47 -8.29
N GLN A 382 -0.17 58.51 -8.08
CA GLN A 382 1.07 58.73 -7.36
C GLN A 382 2.16 58.02 -8.15
N GLU A 383 3.19 58.80 -8.47
CA GLU A 383 4.25 58.51 -9.44
C GLU A 383 4.93 57.16 -9.16
N ASP A 384 5.09 56.36 -10.21
CA ASP A 384 5.85 55.12 -10.22
C ASP A 384 7.32 55.44 -9.86
N ASP A 385 7.78 54.99 -8.69
CA ASP A 385 9.20 54.91 -8.35
C ASP A 385 9.60 53.43 -8.48
N ASP A 386 10.27 53.10 -9.59
CA ASP A 386 10.57 51.73 -10.07
C ASP A 386 11.59 50.94 -9.20
N ASP A 387 11.86 51.34 -7.96
CA ASP A 387 12.93 50.77 -7.12
C ASP A 387 12.54 50.51 -5.64
N ASP A 388 11.26 50.24 -5.34
CA ASP A 388 10.84 49.73 -4.00
C ASP A 388 10.48 48.23 -4.02
N PRO A 389 11.35 47.34 -3.49
CA PRO A 389 11.11 45.90 -3.42
C PRO A 389 10.11 45.47 -2.32
N PHE A 390 9.52 46.41 -1.56
CA PHE A 390 8.57 46.13 -0.47
C PHE A 390 7.17 46.73 -0.67
N SER A 391 6.80 47.17 -1.88
CA SER A 391 5.45 47.68 -2.13
C SER A 391 4.38 46.58 -2.02
N ASP A 392 3.63 46.62 -0.92
CA ASP A 392 2.63 45.65 -0.48
C ASP A 392 1.36 45.66 -1.36
N ASN A 393 1.45 45.05 -2.55
CA ASN A 393 0.33 44.97 -3.50
C ASN A 393 -0.54 43.70 -3.33
N ASN A 394 -0.73 43.21 -2.10
CA ASN A 394 -1.63 42.07 -1.85
C ASN A 394 -2.46 42.21 -0.56
N VAL A 395 -3.22 43.30 -0.44
CA VAL A 395 -4.27 43.42 0.59
C VAL A 395 -5.52 42.67 0.11
N VAL A 396 -5.79 41.51 0.71
CA VAL A 396 -7.05 40.77 0.54
C VAL A 396 -8.10 41.37 1.49
N GLY A 397 -9.17 41.93 0.94
CA GLY A 397 -10.24 42.56 1.71
C GLY A 397 -10.96 41.60 2.65
N THR A 398 -11.15 42.02 3.90
CA THR A 398 -11.89 41.30 4.94
C THR A 398 -13.41 41.30 4.64
N PRO A 399 -14.12 40.18 4.80
CA PRO A 399 -15.57 40.13 4.58
C PRO A 399 -16.35 40.95 5.63
N PRO A 400 -17.45 41.63 5.27
CA PRO A 400 -18.11 42.65 6.10
C PRO A 400 -19.02 42.10 7.22
N PHE A 401 -18.98 40.81 7.55
CA PHE A 401 -19.81 40.22 8.60
C PHE A 401 -19.02 39.15 9.38
N GLU A 402 -18.63 39.47 10.62
CA GLU A 402 -18.18 38.50 11.61
C GLU A 402 -19.37 37.65 12.09
N ARG A 403 -19.20 36.33 12.14
CA ARG A 403 -20.16 35.44 12.80
C ARG A 403 -19.83 35.37 14.29
N GLU A 404 -20.76 35.80 15.15
CA GLU A 404 -20.66 35.61 16.60
C GLU A 404 -20.48 34.12 16.94
N GLN A 405 -19.51 33.82 17.81
CA GLN A 405 -19.27 32.47 18.30
C GLN A 405 -20.37 32.05 19.30
N PRO A 406 -20.75 30.77 19.36
CA PRO A 406 -21.69 30.28 20.38
C PRO A 406 -21.03 30.37 21.76
N ARG A 407 -21.66 31.13 22.66
CA ARG A 407 -21.36 31.07 24.10
C ARG A 407 -21.96 29.78 24.64
N TRP A 408 -21.12 28.93 25.24
CA TRP A 408 -21.55 27.91 26.18
C TRP A 408 -21.24 28.36 27.59
#